data_AF-A0A969NGP1-F1
#
_entry.id   AF-A0A969NGP1-F1
#
_cell.length_a   1.000
_cell.length_b   1.000
_cell.length_c   1.000
_cell.angle_alpha   90.00
_cell.angle_beta   90.00
_cell.angle_gamma   90.00
#
_symmetry.space_group_name_H-M   'P 1'
#
loop_
_entity.id
_entity.type
_entity.pdbx_description
1 polymer ?
#
loop_
_entity_poly.entity_id
_entity_poly.type
_entity_poly.pdbx_seq_one_letter_code
_entity_poly.pdbx_strand_id
1 'polypeptide(L)' 'MYKELNADVLLIDDKKARNIAELMDIKCIGTIALLSFAKKKQLITSLKPMFISLLSQNRYFSKKLLNHVLMLNDEKTIK' A
#
# COMPACT_ATOMS: atom_id res chain seq x y z
N MET A 1 10.56 12.43 12.25
CA MET A 1 9.30 12.16 11.52
C MET A 1 8.51 10.92 12.00
N TYR A 2 8.92 9.64 11.88
CA TYR A 2 8.08 8.54 12.42
C TYR A 2 8.12 8.42 13.94
N LYS A 3 9.32 8.39 14.52
CA LYS A 3 9.53 8.30 15.98
C LYS A 3 8.97 9.51 16.72
N GLU A 4 9.11 10.70 16.14
CA GLU A 4 8.55 11.95 16.69
C GLU A 4 7.02 11.95 16.73
N LEU A 5 6.36 11.24 15.81
CA LEU A 5 4.90 11.16 15.75
C LEU A 5 4.33 10.04 16.63
N ASN A 6 5.17 9.26 17.33
CA ASN A 6 4.76 8.06 18.07
C ASN A 6 3.83 7.15 17.25
N ALA A 7 4.07 7.04 15.95
CA ALA A 7 3.23 6.23 15.06
C ALA A 7 3.47 4.73 15.29
N ASP A 8 2.46 3.90 15.01
CA ASP A 8 2.52 2.45 15.20
C ASP A 8 3.26 1.71 14.07
N VAL A 9 3.24 2.27 12.86
CA VAL A 9 3.84 1.70 11.64
C VAL A 9 4.41 2.77 10.70
N LEU A 10 5.56 2.49 10.09
CA LEU A 10 6.18 3.33 9.08
C LEU A 10 5.66 2.98 7.68
N LEU A 11 5.05 3.94 6.99
CA LEU A 11 4.69 3.79 5.58
C LEU A 11 5.92 3.96 4.68
N ILE A 12 6.31 2.90 3.98
CA ILE A 12 7.49 2.90 3.11
C ILE A 12 7.33 1.91 1.95
N ASP A 13 7.46 2.40 0.72
CA ASP A 13 7.35 1.58 -0.50
C ASP A 13 8.72 1.24 -1.13
N ASP A 14 9.79 1.93 -0.76
CA ASP A 14 11.14 1.59 -1.22
C ASP A 14 11.64 0.32 -0.54
N LYS A 15 12.06 -0.66 -1.34
CA LYS A 15 12.48 -1.97 -0.84
C LYS A 15 13.77 -1.90 -0.04
N LYS A 16 14.77 -1.10 -0.46
CA LYS A 16 16.06 -1.02 0.24
C LYS A 16 15.89 -0.33 1.58
N ALA A 17 15.17 0.78 1.58
CA ALA A 17 14.88 1.54 2.79
C ALA A 17 13.97 0.77 3.75
N ARG A 18 12.99 -0.01 3.24
CA ARG A 18 12.22 -0.94 4.06
C ARG A 18 13.11 -1.95 4.76
N ASN A 19 14.01 -2.62 4.03
CA ASN A 19 14.90 -3.62 4.61
C ASN A 19 15.74 -3.02 5.76
N ILE A 20 16.25 -1.80 5.57
CA ILE A 20 17.01 -1.10 6.62
C ILE A 20 16.11 -0.79 7.83
N ALA A 21 14.90 -0.29 7.61
CA ALA A 21 13.96 0.00 8.69
C ALA A 21 13.56 -1.26 9.49
N GLU A 22 13.29 -2.36 8.79
CA GLU A 22 12.96 -3.64 9.41
C GLU A 22 14.13 -4.22 10.21
N LEU A 23 15.38 -4.04 9.76
CA LEU A 23 16.59 -4.39 10.53
C LEU A 23 16.75 -3.56 11.82
N MET A 24 16.09 -2.40 11.90
CA MET A 24 16.04 -1.55 13.10
C MET A 24 14.77 -1.81 13.93
N ASP A 25 14.11 -2.96 13.74
CA ASP A 25 12.86 -3.36 14.39
C ASP A 25 11.69 -2.39 14.16
N ILE A 26 11.73 -1.60 13.09
CA ILE A 26 10.64 -0.67 12.73
C ILE A 26 9.61 -1.44 11.92
N LYS A 27 8.38 -1.52 12.46
CA LYS A 27 7.23 -2.08 11.73
C LYS A 27 6.91 -1.24 10.50
N CYS A 28 6.92 -1.86 9.33
CA CYS A 28 6.70 -1.19 8.06
C CYS A 28 5.40 -1.64 7.38
N ILE A 29 4.76 -0.74 6.65
CA ILE A 29 3.64 -1.01 5.76
C ILE A 29 3.87 -0.34 4.40
N GLY A 30 3.34 -0.91 3.33
CA GLY A 30 3.38 -0.30 1.99
C GLY A 30 2.02 0.26 1.61
N THR A 31 1.98 1.16 0.62
CA THR A 31 0.74 1.84 0.19
C THR A 31 -0.35 0.84 -0.20
N ILE A 32 -0.01 -0.22 -0.95
CA ILE A 32 -0.97 -1.23 -1.38
C ILE A 32 -1.54 -2.02 -0.20
N ALA A 33 -0.70 -2.37 0.77
CA ALA A 33 -1.12 -3.07 1.98
C ALA A 33 -1.98 -2.15 2.87
N LEU A 34 -1.62 -0.87 2.99
CA LEU A 34 -2.37 0.13 3.74
C LEU A 34 -3.78 0.32 3.16
N LEU A 35 -3.90 0.46 1.83
CA LEU A 35 -5.20 0.57 1.17
C LEU A 35 -6.05 -0.70 1.35
N SER A 36 -5.43 -1.89 1.23
CA SER A 36 -6.11 -3.16 1.47
C SER A 36 -6.63 -3.27 2.90
N PHE A 37 -5.83 -2.81 3.87
CA PHE A 37 -6.25 -2.72 5.27
C PHE A 37 -7.40 -1.74 5.47
N ALA A 38 -7.35 -0.56 4.85
CA ALA A 38 -8.43 0.42 4.90
C ALA A 38 -9.75 -0.13 4.32
N LYS A 39 -9.69 -0.86 3.20
CA LYS A 39 -10.86 -1.56 2.64
C LYS A 39 -11.42 -2.58 3.63
N LYS A 40 -10.57 -3.43 4.22
CA LYS A 40 -10.99 -4.43 5.22
C LYS A 40 -11.65 -3.78 6.44
N LYS A 41 -11.22 -2.56 6.79
CA LYS A 41 -11.80 -1.73 7.85
C LYS A 41 -13.02 -0.91 7.41
N GLN A 42 -13.49 -1.09 6.16
CA GLN A 42 -14.62 -0.37 5.56
C GLN A 42 -14.43 1.16 5.54
N LEU A 43 -13.18 1.64 5.62
CA LEU A 43 -12.85 3.07 5.51
C LEU A 43 -12.85 3.56 4.06
N ILE A 44 -12.68 2.63 3.11
CA ILE A 44 -12.84 2.86 1.69
C ILE A 44 -13.68 1.74 1.09
N THR A 45 -14.49 2.07 0.08
CA THR A 45 -15.43 1.12 -0.54
C THR A 45 -14.77 0.19 -1.57
N SER A 46 -13.71 0.65 -2.24
CA SER A 46 -13.07 -0.07 -3.35
C SER A 46 -11.61 0.34 -3.53
N LEU A 47 -10.74 -0.64 -3.83
CA LEU A 47 -9.32 -0.46 -4.11
C LEU A 47 -9.06 0.02 -5.54
N LYS A 48 -9.87 -0.41 -6.50
CA LYS A 48 -9.70 -0.07 -7.92
C LYS A 48 -9.57 1.44 -8.18
N PRO A 49 -10.47 2.33 -7.70
CA PRO A 49 -10.33 3.76 -7.95
C PRO A 49 -9.06 4.33 -7.30
N MET A 50 -8.66 3.81 -6.13
CA MET A 50 -7.41 4.22 -5.47
C MET A 50 -6.19 3.82 -6.29
N PHE A 51 -6.17 2.59 -6.84
CA PHE A 51 -5.07 2.11 -7.68
C PHE A 51 -4.99 2.87 -9.01
N ILE A 52 -6.12 3.20 -9.63
CA ILE A 52 -6.17 4.06 -10.82
C ILE A 52 -5.61 5.45 -10.49
N SER A 53 -6.00 6.03 -9.35
CA SER A 53 -5.47 7.32 -8.88
C SER A 53 -3.95 7.26 -8.70
N LEU A 54 -3.41 6.23 -8.03
CA LEU A 54 -1.96 6.05 -7.87
C LEU A 54 -1.22 6.02 -9.22
N LEU A 55 -1.74 5.26 -10.19
CA LEU A 55 -1.15 5.18 -11.53
C LEU A 55 -1.19 6.53 -12.26
N SER A 56 -2.29 7.30 -12.11
CA SER A 56 -2.42 8.64 -12.71
C SER A 56 -1.45 9.67 -12.12
N GLN A 57 -1.00 9.45 -10.88
CA GLN A 57 -0.08 10.32 -10.14
C GLN A 57 1.37 9.81 -10.20
N ASN A 58 1.73 9.10 -11.29
CA ASN A 58 3.08 8.59 -11.54
C ASN A 58 3.65 7.67 -10.43
N ARG A 59 2.79 6.93 -9.70
CA ARG A 59 3.26 5.85 -8.82
C ARG A 59 3.54 4.59 -9.62
N TYR A 60 4.77 4.09 -9.52
CA TYR A 60 5.27 2.96 -10.31
C TYR A 60 4.96 1.60 -9.68
N PHE A 61 3.68 1.24 -9.61
CA PHE A 61 3.25 -0.12 -9.27
C PHE A 61 3.02 -0.92 -10.56
N SER A 62 3.50 -2.17 -10.61
CA SER A 62 3.20 -3.03 -11.75
C SER A 62 1.69 -3.32 -11.81
N LYS A 63 1.09 -3.23 -13.00
CA LYS A 63 -0.32 -3.61 -13.19
C LYS A 63 -0.59 -5.05 -12.75
N LYS A 64 0.40 -5.96 -12.91
CA LYS A 64 0.33 -7.35 -12.43
C LYS A 64 0.09 -7.41 -10.92
N LEU A 65 0.85 -6.65 -10.13
CA LEU A 65 0.69 -6.57 -8.68
C LEU A 65 -0.70 -6.00 -8.31
N LEU A 66 -1.08 -4.88 -8.91
CA LEU A 66 -2.35 -4.24 -8.63
C LEU A 66 -3.53 -5.17 -8.94
N ASN A 67 -3.51 -5.83 -10.10
CA ASN A 67 -4.56 -6.76 -10.51
C ASN A 67 -4.62 -8.00 -9.61
N HIS A 68 -3.47 -8.51 -9.16
CA HIS A 68 -3.45 -9.60 -8.19
C HIS A 68 -4.15 -9.21 -6.89
N VAL A 69 -3.86 -8.02 -6.36
CA VAL A 69 -4.51 -7.51 -5.13
C VAL A 69 -6.00 -7.23 -5.34
N LEU A 70 -6.40 -6.72 -6.51
CA LEU A 70 -7.82 -6.53 -6.83
C LEU A 70 -8.58 -7.87 -6.85
N MET A 71 -8.02 -8.90 -7.47
CA MET A 71 -8.63 -10.23 -7.50
C MET A 71 -8.76 -10.85 -6.11
N LEU A 72 -7.76 -10.66 -5.24
CA LEU A 72 -7.84 -11.11 -3.84
C LEU A 72 -8.91 -10.38 -3.00
N ASN A 73 -9.43 -9.25 -3.50
CA ASN A 73 -10.45 -8.45 -2.84
C ASN A 73 -11.77 -8.42 -3.63
N ASP A 74 -11.98 -9.40 -4.52
CA ASP A 74 -13.16 -9.56 -5.38
C ASP A 74 -13.48 -8.34 -6.25
N GLU A 75 -12.44 -7.62 -6.70
CA GLU A 75 -12.57 -6.45 -7.56
C GLU A 75 -12.10 -6.69 -8.99
N LYS A 76 -12.74 -5.98 -9.94
CA LYS A 76 -12.40 -6.05 -11.37
C LYS A 76 -11.01 -5.47 -11.63
N THR A 77 -10.19 -6.19 -12.40
CA THR A 77 -8.85 -5.77 -12.82
C THR A 77 -8.82 -4.44 -13.58
N ILE A 78 -7.66 -3.79 -13.57
CA ILE A 78 -7.30 -2.61 -14.37
C ILE A 78 -6.69 -3.14 -15.68
N LYS A 79 -7.26 -2.75 -16.81
CA LYS A 79 -6.74 -3.06 -18.16
C LYS A 79 -5.42 -2.32 -18.42
#